data_AF-A0A183E203-F1
#
_entry.id   AF-A0A183E203-F1
#
_cell.length_a   1.000
_cell.length_b   1.000
_cell.length_c   1.000
_cell.angle_alpha   90.00
_cell.angle_beta   90.00
_cell.angle_gamma   90.00
#
_symmetry.space_group_name_H-M   'P 1'
#
loop_
_entity.id
_entity.type
_entity.pdbx_description
1 polymer ?
#
loop_
_entity_poly.entity_id
_entity_poly.type
_entity_poly.pdbx_seq_one_letter_code
_entity_poly.pdbx_strand_id
1 'polypeptide(L)'
;MALLTSTFSPSTVHASRALEHRYKNVVCLKCGHLFGQSCIERWIRRNTKNASCPQCKERARLTDIRRLYTSIVKVREKPYIASC
;
A
#
# COMPACT_ATOMS: atom_id res chain seq x y z
N MET A 1 20.42 44.43 12.97
CA MET A 1 21.21 43.26 13.40
C MET A 1 20.22 42.28 14.02
N ALA A 2 19.56 41.39 13.27
CA ALA A 2 20.09 40.13 12.71
C ALA A 2 20.86 39.35 13.81
N LEU A 3 20.47 38.20 14.34
CA LEU A 3 19.45 37.18 14.02
C LEU A 3 19.14 36.44 15.34
N LEU A 4 17.87 36.39 15.77
CA LEU A 4 17.42 35.34 16.69
C LEU A 4 17.03 34.12 15.84
N THR A 5 18.00 33.49 15.16
CA THR A 5 17.80 32.13 14.67
C THR A 5 17.92 31.21 15.88
N SER A 6 16.81 31.09 16.60
CA SER A 6 16.59 30.06 17.60
C SER A 6 17.08 28.74 17.02
N THR A 7 18.07 28.18 17.70
CA THR A 7 18.73 26.93 17.37
C THR A 7 17.67 25.87 17.08
N PHE A 8 17.63 25.38 15.84
CA PHE A 8 16.91 24.18 15.45
C PHE A 8 17.36 23.05 16.39
N SER A 9 16.58 22.79 17.44
CA SER A 9 16.71 21.57 18.22
C SER A 9 16.49 20.41 17.26
N PRO A 10 17.42 19.44 17.17
CA PRO A 10 17.21 18.24 16.39
C PRO A 10 16.13 17.45 17.11
N SER A 11 14.90 17.63 16.64
CA SER A 11 13.75 16.82 16.98
C SER A 11 14.08 15.38 16.55
N THR A 12 14.69 14.61 17.44
CA THR A 12 14.88 13.15 17.36
C THR A 12 13.53 12.40 17.43
N VAL A 13 12.45 13.07 17.03
CA VAL A 13 11.16 12.47 16.71
C VAL A 13 11.22 12.05 15.26
N HIS A 14 10.78 10.83 15.00
CA HIS A 14 10.93 10.13 13.72
C HIS A 14 12.30 9.48 13.51
N ALA A 15 12.77 8.78 14.54
CA ALA A 15 13.02 7.35 14.33
C ALA A 15 11.72 6.74 13.78
N SER A 16 11.48 6.96 12.48
CA SER A 16 10.44 6.31 11.72
C SER A 16 10.80 4.85 11.80
N ARG A 17 10.23 4.15 12.79
CA ARG A 17 9.89 2.73 12.71
C ARG A 17 9.01 2.64 11.47
N ALA A 18 9.65 2.68 10.31
CA ALA A 18 9.14 2.10 9.09
C ALA A 18 9.03 0.65 9.47
N LEU A 19 7.86 0.30 10.02
CA LEU A 19 7.40 -1.06 10.12
C LEU A 19 7.57 -1.57 8.70
N GLU A 20 8.66 -2.30 8.48
CA GLU A 20 8.93 -3.00 7.25
C GLU A 20 7.85 -4.07 7.16
N HIS A 21 6.65 -3.67 6.75
CA HIS A 21 5.59 -4.60 6.43
C HIS A 21 6.05 -5.30 5.16
N ARG A 22 6.84 -6.36 5.34
CA ARG A 22 7.30 -7.26 4.30
C ARG A 22 6.09 -8.06 3.82
N TYR A 23 5.43 -7.55 2.79
CA TYR A 23 4.36 -8.29 2.14
C TYR A 23 4.95 -9.32 1.18
N LYS A 24 4.65 -10.59 1.44
CA LYS A 24 4.93 -11.72 0.54
C LYS A 24 3.74 -11.89 -0.42
N ASN A 25 4.00 -12.15 -1.70
CA ASN A 25 2.97 -12.33 -2.74
C ASN A 25 2.10 -11.09 -2.98
N VAL A 26 2.74 -9.98 -3.38
CA VAL A 26 2.05 -8.76 -3.79
C VAL A 26 1.57 -8.88 -5.23
N VAL A 27 0.38 -8.36 -5.48
CA VAL A 27 -0.23 -8.28 -6.81
C VAL A 27 -0.62 -6.84 -7.10
N CYS A 28 -0.61 -6.45 -8.38
CA CYS A 28 -1.17 -5.20 -8.83
C CYS A 28 -2.49 -5.42 -9.57
N LEU A 29 -3.41 -4.47 -9.42
CA LEU A 29 -4.57 -4.34 -10.29
C LEU A 29 -4.20 -3.51 -11.53
N LYS A 30 -5.05 -3.57 -12.56
CA LYS A 30 -4.95 -2.71 -13.76
C LYS A 30 -4.81 -1.22 -13.46
N CYS A 31 -5.41 -0.76 -12.36
CA CYS A 31 -5.33 0.63 -11.92
C CYS A 31 -3.99 1.02 -11.28
N GLY A 32 -3.03 0.09 -11.17
CA GLY A 32 -1.70 0.34 -10.60
C GLY A 32 -1.60 0.20 -9.08
N HIS A 33 -2.72 0.05 -8.38
CA HIS A 33 -2.73 -0.15 -6.93
C HIS A 33 -2.30 -1.57 -6.55
N LEU A 34 -1.59 -1.66 -5.43
CA LEU A 34 -0.95 -2.87 -4.94
C LEU A 34 -1.71 -3.47 -3.76
N PHE A 35 -1.89 -4.78 -3.80
CA PHE A 35 -2.58 -5.53 -2.75
C PHE A 35 -1.88 -6.86 -2.47
N GLY A 36 -2.14 -7.45 -1.30
CA GLY A 36 -1.79 -8.86 -1.06
C GLY A 36 -2.69 -9.76 -1.91
N GLN A 37 -2.11 -10.80 -2.52
CA GLN A 37 -2.85 -11.72 -3.41
C GLN A 37 -4.15 -12.21 -2.79
N SER A 38 -4.07 -12.82 -1.59
CA SER A 38 -5.23 -13.39 -0.90
C SER A 38 -6.30 -12.35 -0.55
N CYS A 39 -5.89 -11.11 -0.26
CA CYS A 39 -6.79 -10.04 0.14
C CYS A 39 -7.63 -9.55 -1.03
N ILE A 40 -6.99 -9.22 -2.15
CA ILE A 40 -7.73 -8.74 -3.31
C ILE A 40 -8.51 -9.87 -3.99
N GLU A 41 -8.00 -11.10 -3.93
CA GLU A 41 -8.73 -12.26 -4.44
C GLU A 41 -10.02 -12.48 -3.63
N ARG A 42 -9.96 -12.42 -2.30
CA ARG A 42 -11.14 -12.50 -1.43
C ARG A 42 -12.11 -11.33 -1.68
N TRP A 43 -11.58 -10.12 -1.87
CA TRP A 43 -12.38 -8.93 -2.17
C TRP A 43 -13.17 -9.10 -3.47
N ILE A 44 -12.52 -9.51 -4.55
CA ILE A 44 -13.16 -9.72 -5.85
C ILE A 44 -14.15 -10.88 -5.80
N ARG A 45 -13.81 -11.98 -5.11
CA ARG A 45 -14.70 -13.14 -4.95
C ARG A 45 -15.96 -12.83 -4.12
N ARG A 46 -15.87 -11.92 -3.13
CA ARG A 46 -17.06 -11.47 -2.38
C ARG A 46 -17.94 -10.54 -3.22
N ASN A 47 -17.35 -9.71 -4.07
CA ASN A 47 -18.05 -8.71 -4.87
C ASN A 47 -18.16 -9.08 -6.35
N THR A 48 -18.42 -10.34 -6.70
CA THR A 48 -18.33 -10.89 -8.07
C THR A 48 -19.01 -10.05 -9.17
N LYS A 49 -20.13 -9.37 -8.86
CA LYS A 49 -20.84 -8.53 -9.84
C LYS A 49 -20.23 -7.13 -10.02
N ASN A 50 -19.70 -6.53 -8.94
CA ASN A 50 -19.26 -5.13 -8.89
C ASN A 50 -17.94 -4.97 -8.13
N ALA A 51 -16.99 -5.88 -8.37
CA ALA A 51 -15.69 -5.80 -7.74
C ALA A 51 -14.92 -4.58 -8.29
N SER A 52 -14.36 -3.80 -7.38
CA SER A 52 -13.62 -2.58 -7.69
C SER A 52 -12.40 -2.43 -6.79
N CYS A 53 -11.45 -1.61 -7.21
CA CYS A 53 -10.29 -1.26 -6.43
C CYS A 53 -10.74 -0.55 -5.12
N PRO A 54 -10.30 -1.01 -3.94
CA PRO A 54 -10.63 -0.33 -2.68
C PRO A 54 -10.13 1.13 -2.61
N GLN A 55 -9.08 1.47 -3.36
CA GLN A 55 -8.42 2.77 -3.29
C GLN A 55 -8.98 3.79 -4.29
N CYS A 56 -9.17 3.39 -5.55
CA CYS A 56 -9.66 4.29 -6.61
C CYS A 56 -11.04 3.93 -7.17
N LYS A 57 -11.67 2.85 -6.69
CA LYS A 57 -12.98 2.35 -7.16
C LYS A 57 -13.04 1.95 -8.63
N GLU A 58 -11.90 1.89 -9.31
CA GLU A 58 -11.77 1.35 -10.67
C GLU A 58 -12.23 -0.11 -10.73
N ARG A 59 -12.82 -0.56 -11.83
CA ARG A 59 -13.31 -1.95 -11.92
C ARG A 59 -12.16 -2.95 -11.78
N ALA A 60 -12.38 -3.98 -10.96
CA ALA A 60 -11.39 -5.01 -10.67
C ALA A 60 -11.97 -6.39 -10.91
N ARG A 61 -11.28 -7.22 -11.70
CA ARG A 61 -11.64 -8.63 -11.95
C ARG A 61 -10.48 -9.54 -11.58
N LEU A 62 -10.74 -10.84 -11.42
CA LEU A 62 -9.66 -11.82 -11.15
C LEU A 62 -8.63 -11.88 -12.28
N THR A 63 -9.07 -11.66 -13.53
CA THR A 63 -8.21 -11.54 -14.71
C THR A 63 -7.27 -10.33 -14.68
N ASP A 64 -7.56 -9.37 -13.81
CA ASP A 64 -6.91 -8.07 -13.76
C ASP A 64 -5.79 -8.04 -12.72
N ILE A 65 -5.68 -9.13 -11.96
CA ILE A 65 -4.67 -9.35 -10.93
C ILE A 65 -3.39 -9.82 -11.63
N ARG A 66 -2.31 -9.04 -11.48
CA ARG A 66 -0.98 -9.41 -11.96
C ARG A 66 -0.05 -9.64 -10.77
N ARG A 67 0.53 -10.84 -10.69
CA ARG A 67 1.51 -11.19 -9.65
C ARG A 67 2.83 -10.46 -9.91
N LEU A 68 3.34 -9.79 -8.88
CA LEU A 68 4.66 -9.20 -8.93
C LEU A 68 5.64 -10.21 -8.33
N TYR A 69 6.67 -10.59 -9.10
CA TYR A 69 7.70 -11.54 -8.67
C TYR A 69 8.82 -10.89 -7.84
N THR A 70 8.58 -9.69 -7.32
CA THR A 70 9.56 -9.02 -6.47
C THR A 70 9.53 -9.60 -5.06
N SER A 71 10.72 -9.82 -4.51
CA SER A 71 10.92 -10.40 -3.19
C SER A 71 10.54 -9.44 -2.07
N ILE A 72 10.50 -8.12 -2.35
CA ILE A 72 10.28 -7.08 -1.34
C ILE A 72 9.62 -5.87 -2.00
N VAL A 73 8.40 -5.51 -1.57
CA VAL A 73 7.73 -4.26 -1.98
C VAL A 73 7.71 -3.31 -0.79
N LYS A 74 8.40 -2.17 -0.90
CA LYS A 74 8.30 -1.09 0.06
C LYS A 74 7.08 -0.23 -0.30
N VAL A 75 5.94 -0.51 0.33
CA VAL A 75 4.73 0.31 0.13
C VAL A 75 4.87 1.58 0.97
N ARG A 76 4.99 2.75 0.33
CA ARG A 76 5.15 4.05 1.00
C ARG A 76 3.84 4.62 1.55
N GLU A 77 2.70 4.17 1.03
CA GLU A 77 1.36 4.65 1.41
C GLU A 77 0.61 3.57 2.16
N LYS A 78 -0.29 3.95 3.10
CA LYS A 78 -1.06 3.02 3.95
C LYS A 78 -1.68 1.92 3.08
N PRO A 79 -1.15 0.70 3.10
CA PRO A 79 -1.72 -0.36 2.30
C PRO A 79 -3.05 -0.74 2.94
N TYR A 80 -4.13 -0.77 2.16
CA TYR A 80 -5.40 -1.43 2.54
C TYR A 80 -5.22 -2.96 2.77
N ILE A 81 -3.96 -3.43 2.71
CA ILE A 81 -3.47 -4.77 2.98
C ILE A 81 -3.26 -5.00 4.49
N ALA A 82 -3.33 -3.96 5.34
CA ALA A 82 -3.27 -4.09 6.80
C ALA A 82 -4.61 -4.52 7.43
N SER A 83 -5.70 -4.61 6.66
CA SER A 83 -7.04 -4.99 7.13
C SER A 83 -7.55 -6.31 6.54
N CYS A 84 -6.66 -7.10 5.94
CA CYS A 84 -6.75 -8.56 6.09
C CYS A 84 -6.22 -8.91 7.49
#